data_AF-A0A9N7UM41-F1
#
_entry.id   AF-A0A9N7UM41-F1
#
_cell.length_a   1.000
_cell.length_b   1.000
_cell.length_c   1.000
_cell.angle_alpha   90.00
_cell.angle_beta   90.00
_cell.angle_gamma   90.00
#
_symmetry.space_group_name_H-M   'P 1'
#
loop_
_entity.id
_entity.type
_entity.pdbx_description
1 polymer ?
#
loop_
_entity_poly.entity_id
_entity_poly.type
_entity_poly.pdbx_seq_one_letter_code
_entity_poly.pdbx_strand_id
1 'polypeptide(L)'
;MTTDTGISKLVVSYFCPATDLDHLIEVRDSLPGDPAAQSCASVWWRFLLRRWRRFWSAPVTVFLGNVIMYFAFLFLFTYVLLLDFRPPPPAGPGPQEIILYFWVFTLVLEELRQSFFTDEEMNILKKFKLYLEDNWNKCDMVAILLFVVGVSCRMASGTYEAGRTVLAIDFMVFTLRLIHIFAIHKQLGPKIIIVERMMKDVFFFLFFLSVWLIAYGVATQALLHPNDPRIDWVFRRALYRPYLHIFGQIPLEEIDAARFPQINCTNDREEIILGLRPPCPNVYANWLVILLLVIFLLVTNVLLLNLLIAMFSYTFQVVQGNTDIFWKFQRYNLIVEYHSRPALAPPFIIISHLSQILLSLVKRPESKQEHLERELPVGLDQRLITWETVQKENYLAKLERQHWESSEERLKSTSSKVQSLLRIVGGFKDQEKRLGSMEAQVRYCGEVLSWMAECFAQSTLNCGKDAPNAPVSLTGCEASSTKDTSPGQPEREVKEESGEVRPGHPGYGANKKFPYIDE
;
A
#
# COMPACT_ATOMS: atom_id res chain seq x y z
N MET A 1 -5.86 -28.07 -9.88
CA MET A 1 -5.14 -28.41 -8.63
C MET A 1 -6.05 -28.06 -7.47
N THR A 2 -6.18 -28.93 -6.47
CA THR A 2 -6.84 -28.57 -5.20
C THR A 2 -6.01 -27.51 -4.46
N THR A 3 -6.66 -26.72 -3.61
CA THR A 3 -6.02 -25.59 -2.90
C THR A 3 -4.97 -26.01 -1.85
N ASP A 4 -4.92 -27.31 -1.51
CA ASP A 4 -4.07 -27.89 -0.46
C ASP A 4 -2.78 -28.57 -0.95
N THR A 5 -2.46 -28.49 -2.25
CA THR A 5 -1.19 -29.05 -2.75
C THR A 5 -0.01 -28.22 -2.25
N GLY A 6 0.81 -28.81 -1.38
CA GLY A 6 2.02 -28.18 -0.86
C GLY A 6 3.03 -27.82 -1.96
N ILE A 7 3.71 -26.68 -1.80
CA ILE A 7 4.68 -26.12 -2.77
C ILE A 7 5.79 -27.14 -3.10
N SER A 8 6.23 -27.94 -2.13
CA SER A 8 7.25 -28.99 -2.33
C SER A 8 6.82 -30.07 -3.33
N LYS A 9 5.55 -30.51 -3.28
CA LYS A 9 5.00 -31.48 -4.25
C LYS A 9 4.90 -30.87 -5.65
N LEU A 10 4.62 -29.58 -5.74
CA LEU A 10 4.52 -28.85 -7.00
C LEU A 10 5.90 -28.67 -7.67
N VAL A 11 6.93 -28.38 -6.89
CA VAL A 11 8.33 -28.32 -7.37
C VAL A 11 8.83 -29.70 -7.82
N VAL A 12 8.57 -30.76 -7.03
CA VAL A 12 8.93 -32.13 -7.42
C VAL A 12 8.23 -32.55 -8.72
N SER A 13 6.94 -32.21 -8.87
CA SER A 13 6.17 -32.52 -10.08
C SER A 13 6.62 -31.71 -11.29
N TYR A 14 7.17 -30.50 -11.08
CA TYR A 14 7.76 -29.68 -12.14
C TYR A 14 9.03 -30.32 -12.73
N PHE A 15 9.93 -30.82 -11.87
CA PHE A 15 11.20 -31.44 -12.30
C PHE A 15 11.06 -32.91 -12.69
N CYS A 16 10.08 -33.63 -12.13
CA CYS A 16 9.83 -35.04 -12.42
C CYS A 16 8.35 -35.28 -12.78
N PRO A 17 7.91 -34.84 -13.97
CA PRO A 17 6.49 -34.85 -14.30
C PRO A 17 5.93 -36.25 -14.59
N ALA A 18 6.79 -37.28 -14.67
CA ALA A 18 6.39 -38.68 -14.64
C ALA A 18 5.79 -39.11 -13.29
N THR A 19 6.20 -38.48 -12.17
CA THR A 19 5.66 -38.78 -10.83
C THR A 19 4.30 -38.14 -10.55
N ASP A 20 3.94 -37.08 -11.30
CA ASP A 20 2.63 -36.42 -11.23
C ASP A 20 1.51 -37.26 -11.88
N LEU A 21 1.91 -38.27 -12.66
CA LEU A 21 1.01 -39.22 -13.29
C LEU A 21 0.45 -40.26 -12.30
N ASP A 22 1.17 -40.50 -11.20
CA ASP A 22 1.00 -41.70 -10.35
C ASP A 22 0.56 -41.43 -8.90
N HIS A 23 0.01 -40.25 -8.53
CA HIS A 23 -0.80 -39.97 -7.29
C HIS A 23 -0.51 -38.62 -6.56
N LEU A 24 0.40 -37.77 -7.02
CA LEU A 24 0.87 -36.62 -6.21
C LEU A 24 0.00 -35.36 -6.22
N ILE A 25 -0.77 -35.09 -7.29
CA ILE A 25 -1.62 -33.89 -7.43
C ILE A 25 -3.04 -34.26 -7.83
N GLU A 26 -4.00 -33.83 -7.02
CA GLU A 26 -5.43 -33.97 -7.30
C GLU A 26 -5.87 -32.88 -8.27
N VAL A 27 -6.10 -33.27 -9.54
CA VAL A 27 -6.64 -32.40 -10.58
C VAL A 27 -8.14 -32.58 -10.61
N ARG A 28 -8.90 -31.49 -10.41
CA ARG A 28 -10.37 -31.50 -10.44
C ARG A 28 -10.85 -31.77 -11.87
N ASP A 29 -11.17 -33.01 -12.16
CA ASP A 29 -11.76 -33.42 -13.44
C ASP A 29 -13.28 -33.59 -13.29
N SER A 30 -14.03 -33.00 -14.22
CA SER A 30 -15.40 -33.39 -14.52
C SER A 30 -15.34 -34.66 -15.36
N LEU A 31 -15.83 -35.80 -14.85
CA LEU A 31 -15.89 -37.06 -15.59
C LEU A 31 -16.69 -36.89 -16.89
N PRO A 32 -16.17 -37.26 -18.07
CA PRO A 32 -17.01 -37.54 -19.22
C PRO A 32 -17.62 -38.94 -19.05
N GLY A 33 -18.94 -39.01 -19.23
CA GLY A 33 -19.69 -40.27 -19.28
C GLY A 33 -19.32 -41.14 -20.48
N ASP A 34 -19.51 -42.44 -20.25
CA ASP A 34 -19.53 -43.61 -21.13
C ASP A 34 -18.26 -44.05 -21.90
N PRO A 35 -17.77 -45.29 -21.65
CA PRO A 35 -16.68 -45.90 -22.40
C PRO A 35 -17.26 -46.78 -23.54
N ALA A 36 -17.16 -46.32 -24.78
CA ALA A 36 -17.33 -47.19 -25.95
C ALA A 36 -16.02 -47.22 -26.76
N ALA A 37 -15.56 -48.45 -26.99
CA ALA A 37 -14.28 -48.89 -27.55
C ALA A 37 -13.69 -48.02 -28.68
N GLN A 38 -12.61 -47.29 -28.37
CA GLN A 38 -11.59 -46.84 -29.33
C GLN A 38 -10.20 -47.04 -28.71
N SER A 39 -9.23 -47.48 -29.53
CA SER A 39 -7.86 -47.87 -29.18
C SER A 39 -7.33 -47.21 -27.89
N CYS A 40 -7.23 -48.03 -26.83
CA CYS A 40 -6.95 -47.64 -25.45
C CYS A 40 -5.70 -46.77 -25.33
N ALA A 41 -4.66 -47.04 -26.13
CA ALA A 41 -3.42 -46.26 -26.17
C ALA A 41 -3.60 -44.84 -26.73
N SER A 42 -4.44 -44.66 -27.76
CA SER A 42 -4.69 -43.33 -28.36
C SER A 42 -5.56 -42.44 -27.47
N VAL A 43 -6.48 -43.03 -26.71
CA VAL A 43 -7.34 -42.33 -25.74
C VAL A 43 -6.53 -41.99 -24.50
N TRP A 44 -5.68 -42.91 -24.03
CA TRP A 44 -4.75 -42.69 -22.92
C TRP A 44 -3.68 -41.63 -23.26
N TRP A 45 -3.11 -41.65 -24.47
CA TRP A 45 -2.16 -40.61 -24.92
C TRP A 45 -2.84 -39.24 -25.06
N ARG A 46 -4.07 -39.20 -25.59
CA ARG A 46 -4.88 -37.96 -25.64
C ARG A 46 -5.22 -37.45 -24.23
N PHE A 47 -5.50 -38.35 -23.30
CA PHE A 47 -5.73 -38.03 -21.90
C PHE A 47 -4.47 -37.46 -21.24
N LEU A 48 -3.31 -38.11 -21.45
CA LEU A 48 -2.01 -37.64 -20.97
C LEU A 48 -1.65 -36.26 -21.51
N LEU A 49 -1.78 -36.07 -22.83
CA LEU A 49 -1.49 -34.79 -23.48
C LEU A 49 -2.41 -33.67 -22.98
N ARG A 50 -3.70 -33.97 -22.74
CA ARG A 50 -4.64 -33.01 -22.15
C ARG A 50 -4.26 -32.66 -20.71
N ARG A 51 -3.93 -33.66 -19.89
CA ARG A 51 -3.51 -33.46 -18.49
C ARG A 51 -2.20 -32.68 -18.41
N TRP A 52 -1.21 -33.05 -19.23
CA TRP A 52 0.05 -32.34 -19.40
C TRP A 52 -0.17 -30.89 -19.79
N ARG A 53 -0.96 -30.63 -20.83
CA ARG A 53 -1.28 -29.27 -21.26
C ARG A 53 -1.98 -28.46 -20.16
N ARG A 54 -2.93 -29.06 -19.43
CA ARG A 54 -3.62 -28.39 -18.31
C ARG A 54 -2.67 -28.08 -17.15
N PHE A 55 -1.72 -28.97 -16.84
CA PHE A 55 -0.72 -28.75 -15.81
C PHE A 55 0.22 -27.60 -16.16
N TRP A 56 0.79 -27.60 -17.37
CA TRP A 56 1.71 -26.55 -17.82
C TRP A 56 1.02 -25.22 -18.18
N SER A 57 -0.29 -25.24 -18.38
CA SER A 57 -1.10 -24.03 -18.57
C SER A 57 -1.55 -23.39 -17.25
N ALA A 58 -1.31 -24.03 -16.10
CA ALA A 58 -1.70 -23.46 -14.82
C ALA A 58 -0.82 -22.24 -14.47
N PRO A 59 -1.38 -21.10 -14.01
CA PRO A 59 -0.59 -19.89 -13.75
C PRO A 59 0.58 -20.10 -12.78
N VAL A 60 0.40 -20.98 -11.79
CA VAL A 60 1.44 -21.29 -10.79
C VAL A 60 2.63 -22.03 -11.39
N THR A 61 2.40 -22.95 -12.32
CA THR A 61 3.49 -23.71 -12.97
C THR A 61 4.22 -22.83 -13.99
N VAL A 62 3.50 -21.98 -14.71
CA VAL A 62 4.07 -20.94 -15.58
C VAL A 62 4.93 -19.97 -14.77
N PHE A 63 4.42 -19.47 -13.64
CA PHE A 63 5.16 -18.62 -12.73
C PHE A 63 6.44 -19.30 -12.23
N LEU A 64 6.35 -20.53 -11.71
CA LEU A 64 7.53 -21.28 -11.23
C LEU A 64 8.57 -21.47 -12.34
N GLY A 65 8.13 -21.79 -13.56
CA GLY A 65 9.02 -21.90 -14.71
C GLY A 65 9.70 -20.58 -15.07
N ASN A 66 8.96 -19.47 -15.03
CA ASN A 66 9.54 -18.13 -15.23
C ASN A 66 10.59 -17.81 -14.15
N VAL A 67 10.35 -18.14 -12.88
CA VAL A 67 11.33 -17.94 -11.81
C VAL A 67 12.61 -18.74 -12.06
N ILE A 68 12.48 -20.04 -12.35
CA ILE A 68 13.64 -20.93 -12.58
C ILE A 68 14.45 -20.43 -13.79
N MET A 69 13.77 -20.09 -14.88
CA MET A 69 14.42 -19.58 -16.10
C MET A 69 15.06 -18.21 -15.86
N TYR A 70 14.47 -17.35 -15.02
CA TYR A 70 15.07 -16.07 -14.66
C TYR A 70 16.35 -16.23 -13.83
N PHE A 71 16.38 -17.19 -12.88
CA PHE A 71 17.62 -17.54 -12.18
C PHE A 71 18.69 -18.09 -13.13
N ALA A 72 18.30 -18.92 -14.10
CA ALA A 72 19.22 -19.42 -15.12
C ALA A 72 19.78 -18.27 -15.99
N PHE A 73 18.95 -17.28 -16.33
CA PHE A 73 19.36 -16.06 -17.01
C PHE A 73 20.41 -15.27 -16.20
N LEU A 74 20.16 -15.03 -14.90
CA LEU A 74 21.12 -14.32 -14.03
C LEU A 74 22.44 -15.09 -13.89
N PHE A 75 22.38 -16.42 -13.80
CA PHE A 75 23.58 -17.26 -13.75
C PHE A 75 24.37 -17.19 -15.06
N LEU A 76 23.70 -17.25 -16.22
CA LEU A 76 24.33 -17.08 -17.52
C LEU A 76 24.95 -15.68 -17.67
N PHE A 77 24.25 -14.64 -17.25
CA PHE A 77 24.76 -13.26 -17.29
C PHE A 77 25.99 -13.12 -16.41
N THR A 78 25.96 -13.67 -15.19
CA THR A 78 27.12 -13.70 -14.29
C THR A 78 28.31 -14.45 -14.92
N TYR A 79 28.07 -15.62 -15.51
CA TYR A 79 29.08 -16.41 -16.21
C TYR A 79 29.73 -15.62 -17.34
N VAL A 80 28.92 -14.96 -18.19
CA VAL A 80 29.40 -14.13 -19.29
C VAL A 80 30.24 -12.96 -18.77
N LEU A 81 29.78 -12.23 -17.75
CA LEU A 81 30.47 -11.04 -17.25
C LEU A 81 31.80 -11.39 -16.55
N LEU A 82 31.82 -12.47 -15.77
CA LEU A 82 32.99 -12.85 -14.96
C LEU A 82 34.00 -13.75 -15.71
N LEU A 83 33.53 -14.70 -16.53
CA LEU A 83 34.38 -15.76 -17.07
C LEU A 83 34.61 -15.68 -18.58
N ASP A 84 33.59 -15.35 -19.39
CA ASP A 84 33.68 -15.39 -20.86
C ASP A 84 33.26 -14.05 -21.49
N PHE A 85 33.99 -12.99 -21.11
CA PHE A 85 33.83 -11.64 -21.68
C PHE A 85 34.94 -11.37 -22.70
N ARG A 86 34.71 -11.75 -23.97
CA ARG A 86 35.73 -11.68 -25.02
C ARG A 86 35.91 -10.25 -25.56
N PRO A 87 37.08 -9.91 -26.13
CA PRO A 87 37.31 -8.62 -26.79
C PRO A 87 36.34 -8.40 -27.97
N PRO A 88 36.23 -7.14 -28.45
CA PRO A 88 35.33 -6.78 -29.55
C PRO A 88 35.66 -7.54 -30.86
N PRO A 89 34.75 -7.53 -31.86
CA PRO A 89 34.93 -8.28 -33.12
C PRO A 89 36.28 -8.00 -33.78
N PRO A 90 37.00 -9.02 -34.31
CA PRO A 90 36.48 -10.33 -34.77
C PRO A 90 36.59 -11.51 -33.77
N ALA A 91 37.20 -11.33 -32.59
CA ALA A 91 37.50 -12.43 -31.66
C ALA A 91 36.33 -12.78 -30.72
N GLY A 92 35.45 -11.82 -30.45
CA GLY A 92 34.15 -12.02 -29.80
C GLY A 92 33.01 -11.50 -30.70
N PRO A 93 31.74 -11.71 -30.34
CA PRO A 93 31.24 -12.30 -29.10
C PRO A 93 31.32 -13.85 -29.06
N GLY A 94 31.51 -14.40 -27.85
CA GLY A 94 31.42 -15.83 -27.59
C GLY A 94 29.99 -16.37 -27.75
N PRO A 95 29.80 -17.69 -27.94
CA PRO A 95 28.46 -18.26 -28.13
C PRO A 95 27.53 -18.03 -26.94
N GLN A 96 28.06 -18.01 -25.71
CA GLN A 96 27.31 -17.76 -24.47
C GLN A 96 26.81 -16.31 -24.39
N GLU A 97 27.60 -15.35 -24.88
CA GLU A 97 27.20 -13.94 -25.02
C GLU A 97 26.09 -13.76 -26.04
N ILE A 98 26.16 -14.47 -27.17
CA ILE A 98 25.10 -14.45 -28.19
C ILE A 98 23.79 -15.02 -27.62
N ILE A 99 23.86 -16.11 -26.83
CA ILE A 99 22.69 -16.67 -26.14
C ILE A 99 22.10 -15.63 -25.16
N LEU A 100 22.94 -14.89 -24.44
CA LEU A 100 22.49 -13.82 -23.55
C LEU A 100 21.77 -12.70 -24.32
N TYR A 101 22.32 -12.25 -25.45
CA TYR A 101 21.68 -11.23 -26.30
C TYR A 101 20.33 -11.70 -26.82
N PHE A 102 20.27 -12.95 -27.27
CA PHE A 102 19.02 -13.56 -27.70
C PHE A 102 18.01 -13.62 -26.56
N TRP A 103 18.45 -13.96 -25.34
CA TRP A 103 17.58 -14.00 -24.17
C TRP A 103 17.01 -12.62 -23.84
N VAL A 104 17.84 -11.58 -23.77
CA VAL A 104 17.34 -10.22 -23.49
C VAL A 104 16.42 -9.74 -24.60
N PHE A 105 16.72 -10.06 -25.86
CA PHE A 105 15.80 -9.78 -26.96
C PHE A 105 14.43 -10.45 -26.75
N THR A 106 14.37 -11.68 -26.23
CA THR A 106 13.09 -12.34 -25.89
C THR A 106 12.34 -11.62 -24.77
N LEU A 107 13.04 -11.04 -23.80
CA LEU A 107 12.43 -10.23 -22.74
C LEU A 107 11.86 -8.92 -23.30
N VAL A 108 12.58 -8.26 -24.20
CA VAL A 108 12.09 -7.05 -24.89
C VAL A 108 10.80 -7.35 -25.67
N LEU A 109 10.75 -8.47 -26.40
CA LEU A 109 9.53 -8.88 -27.11
C LEU A 109 8.36 -9.14 -26.15
N GLU A 110 8.62 -9.65 -24.96
CA GLU A 110 7.59 -9.88 -23.95
C GLU A 110 7.07 -8.57 -23.36
N GLU A 111 7.93 -7.61 -23.07
CA GLU A 111 7.53 -6.26 -22.64
C GLU A 111 6.71 -5.54 -23.72
N LEU A 112 7.14 -5.65 -24.99
CA LEU A 112 6.39 -5.10 -26.12
C LEU A 112 5.01 -5.77 -26.23
N ARG A 113 4.92 -7.09 -26.10
CA ARG A 113 3.62 -7.80 -26.07
C ARG A 113 2.74 -7.26 -24.95
N GLN A 114 3.25 -7.17 -23.73
CA GLN A 114 2.49 -6.66 -22.59
C GLN A 114 1.98 -5.23 -22.84
N SER A 115 2.80 -4.38 -23.46
CA SER A 115 2.42 -3.02 -23.83
C SER A 115 1.30 -2.96 -24.90
N PHE A 116 1.34 -3.85 -25.91
CA PHE A 116 0.41 -3.82 -27.04
C PHE A 116 -0.92 -4.57 -26.79
N PHE A 117 -0.88 -5.73 -26.12
CA PHE A 117 -2.03 -6.64 -25.96
C PHE A 117 -2.99 -6.26 -24.82
N THR A 118 -2.73 -5.17 -24.11
CA THR A 118 -3.66 -4.64 -23.11
C THR A 118 -4.76 -3.84 -23.84
N ASP A 119 -5.98 -4.39 -23.91
CA ASP A 119 -7.26 -3.86 -24.46
C ASP A 119 -7.26 -3.23 -25.85
N GLU A 120 -7.98 -3.83 -26.81
CA GLU A 120 -8.04 -3.40 -28.23
C GLU A 120 -8.63 -1.98 -28.45
N GLU A 121 -9.36 -1.42 -27.48
CA GLU A 121 -10.13 -0.18 -27.68
C GLU A 121 -9.39 1.14 -27.32
N MET A 122 -8.19 1.09 -26.75
CA MET A 122 -7.47 2.30 -26.32
C MET A 122 -6.42 2.81 -27.33
N ASN A 123 -6.32 4.13 -27.50
CA ASN A 123 -5.23 4.75 -28.28
C ASN A 123 -3.85 4.35 -27.71
N ILE A 124 -2.90 4.02 -28.60
CA ILE A 124 -1.53 3.55 -28.25
C ILE A 124 -0.83 4.50 -27.27
N LEU A 125 -0.99 5.81 -27.42
CA LEU A 125 -0.41 6.81 -26.51
C LEU A 125 -0.98 6.74 -25.09
N LYS A 126 -2.27 6.43 -24.93
CA LYS A 126 -2.88 6.25 -23.61
C LYS A 126 -2.39 4.97 -22.95
N LYS A 127 -2.23 3.88 -23.72
CA LYS A 127 -1.66 2.61 -23.25
C LYS A 127 -0.23 2.78 -22.76
N PHE A 128 0.62 3.44 -23.56
CA PHE A 128 2.00 3.71 -23.19
C PHE A 128 2.10 4.60 -21.95
N LYS A 129 1.23 5.61 -21.82
CA LYS A 129 1.16 6.45 -20.61
C LYS A 129 0.81 5.63 -19.36
N LEU A 130 -0.15 4.71 -19.46
CA LEU A 130 -0.55 3.84 -18.36
C LEU A 130 0.56 2.84 -18.00
N TYR A 131 1.25 2.27 -18.99
CA TYR A 131 2.40 1.39 -18.77
C TYR A 131 3.54 2.12 -18.05
N LEU A 132 3.84 3.37 -18.45
CA LEU A 132 4.84 4.23 -17.81
C LEU A 132 4.42 4.75 -16.44
N GLU A 133 3.20 4.53 -15.97
CA GLU A 133 2.79 4.99 -14.64
C GLU A 133 3.35 4.06 -13.55
N ASP A 134 3.41 2.75 -13.83
CA ASP A 134 3.94 1.73 -12.94
C ASP A 134 5.45 1.88 -12.73
N ASN A 135 5.87 1.88 -11.46
CA ASN A 135 7.26 2.02 -11.06
C ASN A 135 8.12 0.80 -11.46
N TRP A 136 7.54 -0.39 -11.51
CA TRP A 136 8.27 -1.61 -11.89
C TRP A 136 8.56 -1.63 -13.40
N ASN A 137 7.58 -1.22 -14.21
CA ASN A 137 7.76 -1.09 -15.65
C ASN A 137 8.81 -0.03 -16.02
N LYS A 138 8.89 1.08 -15.27
CA LYS A 138 9.99 2.06 -15.42
C LYS A 138 11.35 1.42 -15.18
N CYS A 139 11.48 0.58 -14.15
CA CYS A 139 12.72 -0.15 -13.84
C CYS A 139 13.11 -1.08 -14.99
N ASP A 140 12.14 -1.80 -15.56
CA ASP A 140 12.36 -2.71 -16.70
C ASP A 140 12.80 -1.96 -17.97
N MET A 141 12.22 -0.78 -18.25
CA MET A 141 12.66 0.09 -19.34
C MET A 141 14.08 0.61 -19.13
N VAL A 142 14.45 0.97 -17.90
CA VAL A 142 15.82 1.40 -17.57
C VAL A 142 16.81 0.24 -17.74
N ALA A 143 16.46 -0.97 -17.32
CA ALA A 143 17.31 -2.15 -17.51
C ALA A 143 17.54 -2.44 -19.01
N ILE A 144 16.48 -2.46 -19.82
CA ILE A 144 16.61 -2.69 -21.26
C ILE A 144 17.46 -1.60 -21.93
N LEU A 145 17.27 -0.33 -21.55
CA LEU A 145 18.06 0.78 -22.08
C LEU A 145 19.55 0.64 -21.73
N LEU A 146 19.87 0.35 -20.46
CA LEU A 146 21.24 0.16 -20.01
C LEU A 146 21.91 -1.03 -20.70
N PHE A 147 21.19 -2.12 -20.91
CA PHE A 147 21.69 -3.28 -21.67
C PHE A 147 22.02 -2.90 -23.11
N VAL A 148 21.13 -2.20 -23.82
CA VAL A 148 21.37 -1.77 -25.22
C VAL A 148 22.59 -0.85 -25.29
N VAL A 149 22.72 0.12 -24.37
CA VAL A 149 23.89 1.01 -24.28
C VAL A 149 25.16 0.21 -23.98
N GLY A 150 25.11 -0.71 -23.03
CA GLY A 150 26.26 -1.55 -22.63
C GLY A 150 26.76 -2.44 -23.78
N VAL A 151 25.85 -3.09 -24.49
CA VAL A 151 26.19 -3.90 -25.69
C VAL A 151 26.73 -3.00 -26.82
N SER A 152 26.14 -1.83 -27.03
CA SER A 152 26.61 -0.88 -28.06
C SER A 152 28.03 -0.39 -27.78
N CYS A 153 28.32 0.03 -26.53
CA CYS A 153 29.66 0.43 -26.11
C CYS A 153 30.66 -0.72 -26.20
N ARG A 154 30.22 -1.96 -25.97
CA ARG A 154 31.05 -3.16 -26.09
C ARG A 154 31.41 -3.50 -27.55
N MET A 155 30.58 -3.16 -28.54
CA MET A 155 30.91 -3.37 -29.96
C MET A 155 32.06 -2.48 -30.45
N ALA A 156 32.29 -1.32 -29.82
CA ALA A 156 33.34 -0.40 -30.20
C ALA A 156 34.63 -0.63 -29.40
N SER A 157 35.78 -0.68 -30.10
CA SER A 157 37.09 -0.91 -29.49
C SER A 157 37.50 0.16 -28.47
N GLY A 158 37.16 1.42 -28.73
CA GLY A 158 37.49 2.55 -27.84
C GLY A 158 36.68 2.60 -26.53
N THR A 159 35.53 1.93 -26.46
CA THR A 159 34.61 1.99 -25.32
C THR A 159 34.38 0.62 -24.67
N TYR A 160 35.23 -0.37 -24.95
CA TYR A 160 35.06 -1.74 -24.47
C TYR A 160 34.98 -1.85 -22.93
N GLU A 161 35.91 -1.21 -22.22
CA GLU A 161 35.93 -1.18 -20.75
C GLU A 161 34.71 -0.45 -20.16
N ALA A 162 34.25 0.60 -20.85
CA ALA A 162 33.01 1.29 -20.49
C ALA A 162 31.81 0.35 -20.69
N GLY A 163 31.77 -0.43 -21.77
CA GLY A 163 30.74 -1.44 -22.03
C GLY A 163 30.69 -2.50 -20.93
N ARG A 164 31.84 -3.02 -20.48
CA ARG A 164 31.92 -3.95 -19.33
C ARG A 164 31.36 -3.34 -18.06
N THR A 165 31.71 -2.08 -17.79
CA THR A 165 31.25 -1.35 -16.60
C THR A 165 29.74 -1.10 -16.62
N VAL A 166 29.19 -0.69 -17.76
CA VAL A 166 27.75 -0.48 -17.92
C VAL A 166 26.99 -1.79 -17.77
N LEU A 167 27.46 -2.89 -18.39
CA LEU A 167 26.84 -4.22 -18.25
C LEU A 167 26.90 -4.76 -16.81
N ALA A 168 27.92 -4.40 -16.03
CA ALA A 168 28.00 -4.76 -14.61
C ALA A 168 26.96 -4.03 -13.76
N ILE A 169 26.73 -2.73 -14.03
CA ILE A 169 25.65 -1.97 -13.37
C ILE A 169 24.29 -2.51 -13.81
N ASP A 170 24.14 -2.80 -15.09
CA ASP A 170 22.93 -3.38 -15.66
C ASP A 170 22.56 -4.72 -15.01
N PHE A 171 23.54 -5.60 -14.76
CA PHE A 171 23.33 -6.83 -14.00
C PHE A 171 22.74 -6.58 -12.59
N MET A 172 23.14 -5.51 -11.91
CA MET A 172 22.54 -5.14 -10.62
C MET A 172 21.06 -4.79 -10.78
N VAL A 173 20.69 -4.03 -11.82
CA VAL A 173 19.30 -3.66 -12.09
C VAL A 173 18.45 -4.89 -12.43
N PHE A 174 18.93 -5.79 -13.28
CA PHE A 174 18.27 -7.07 -13.53
C PHE A 174 18.13 -7.93 -12.27
N THR A 175 19.09 -7.87 -11.35
CA THR A 175 18.98 -8.59 -10.07
C THR A 175 17.91 -7.96 -9.17
N LEU A 176 17.76 -6.63 -9.14
CA LEU A 176 16.71 -5.94 -8.38
C LEU A 176 15.29 -6.35 -8.83
N ARG A 177 15.11 -6.70 -10.11
CA ARG A 177 13.83 -7.23 -10.64
C ARG A 177 13.35 -8.50 -9.92
N LEU A 178 14.25 -9.27 -9.28
CA LEU A 178 13.84 -10.41 -8.43
C LEU A 178 12.91 -9.99 -7.29
N ILE A 179 13.03 -8.76 -6.78
CA ILE A 179 12.17 -8.24 -5.72
C ILE A 179 10.71 -8.22 -6.18
N HIS A 180 10.45 -7.76 -7.41
CA HIS A 180 9.12 -7.74 -8.00
C HIS A 180 8.53 -9.16 -8.14
N ILE A 181 9.35 -10.10 -8.62
CA ILE A 181 8.94 -11.51 -8.77
C ILE A 181 8.58 -12.13 -7.40
N PHE A 182 9.38 -11.85 -6.37
CA PHE A 182 9.14 -12.37 -5.02
C PHE A 182 8.02 -11.66 -4.27
N ALA A 183 7.52 -10.52 -4.75
CA ALA A 183 6.37 -9.83 -4.16
C ALA A 183 5.09 -10.70 -4.15
N ILE A 184 5.00 -11.68 -5.06
CA ILE A 184 3.88 -12.64 -5.14
C ILE A 184 3.85 -13.59 -3.93
N HIS A 185 4.99 -13.81 -3.27
CA HIS A 185 5.07 -14.79 -2.19
C HIS A 185 4.40 -14.27 -0.90
N LYS A 186 3.57 -15.11 -0.26
CA LYS A 186 2.76 -14.75 0.93
C LYS A 186 3.55 -14.18 2.10
N GLN A 187 4.78 -14.65 2.31
CA GLN A 187 5.62 -14.19 3.44
C GLN A 187 6.54 -13.02 3.11
N LEU A 188 6.81 -12.77 1.82
CA LEU A 188 7.77 -11.75 1.38
C LEU A 188 7.06 -10.51 0.83
N GLY A 189 5.94 -10.68 0.13
CA GLY A 189 5.16 -9.59 -0.45
C GLY A 189 4.78 -8.50 0.54
N PRO A 190 4.11 -8.80 1.68
CA PRO A 190 3.78 -7.79 2.68
C PRO A 190 4.99 -7.02 3.18
N LYS A 191 6.15 -7.68 3.33
CA LYS A 191 7.40 -7.04 3.78
C LYS A 191 7.96 -6.09 2.72
N ILE A 192 7.89 -6.46 1.44
CA ILE A 192 8.33 -5.61 0.32
C ILE A 192 7.49 -4.32 0.26
N ILE A 193 6.16 -4.43 0.42
CA ILE A 193 5.25 -3.27 0.45
C ILE A 193 5.59 -2.33 1.62
N ILE A 194 5.95 -2.90 2.78
CA ILE A 194 6.38 -2.09 3.94
C ILE A 194 7.66 -1.33 3.61
N VAL A 195 8.67 -1.99 3.03
CA VAL A 195 9.94 -1.35 2.64
C VAL A 195 9.69 -0.22 1.65
N GLU A 196 8.84 -0.44 0.64
CA GLU A 196 8.47 0.61 -0.33
C GLU A 196 7.88 1.84 0.35
N ARG A 197 7.01 1.66 1.34
CA ARG A 197 6.41 2.77 2.09
C ARG A 197 7.41 3.48 3.01
N MET A 198 8.35 2.74 3.60
CA MET A 198 9.41 3.29 4.45
C MET A 198 10.42 4.14 3.66
N MET A 199 10.54 3.95 2.33
CA MET A 199 11.47 4.73 1.51
C MET A 199 11.19 6.24 1.54
N LYS A 200 9.93 6.64 1.78
CA LYS A 200 9.58 8.06 1.98
C LYS A 200 10.26 8.62 3.23
N ASP A 201 10.25 7.87 4.34
CA ASP A 201 10.91 8.25 5.60
C ASP A 201 12.44 8.29 5.43
N VAL A 202 13.00 7.34 4.67
CA VAL A 202 14.44 7.31 4.33
C VAL A 202 14.86 8.58 3.60
N PHE A 203 14.06 9.04 2.64
CA PHE A 203 14.41 10.24 1.87
C PHE A 203 14.50 11.48 2.76
N PHE A 204 13.52 11.69 3.65
CA PHE A 204 13.57 12.79 4.61
C PHE A 204 14.77 12.68 5.56
N PHE A 205 15.08 11.48 6.03
CA PHE A 205 16.25 11.25 6.86
C PHE A 205 17.57 11.55 6.14
N LEU A 206 17.73 11.05 4.92
CA LEU A 206 18.93 11.26 4.10
C LEU A 206 19.17 12.74 3.83
N PHE A 207 18.12 13.55 3.70
CA PHE A 207 18.24 15.00 3.56
C PHE A 207 18.94 15.62 4.78
N PHE A 208 18.44 15.36 6.01
CA PHE A 208 19.06 15.88 7.23
C PHE A 208 20.48 15.34 7.43
N LEU A 209 20.69 14.05 7.16
CA LEU A 209 22.02 13.44 7.26
C LEU A 209 23.01 14.09 6.29
N SER A 210 22.59 14.34 5.04
CA SER A 210 23.45 14.92 4.01
C SER A 210 23.87 16.35 4.35
N VAL A 211 22.93 17.19 4.81
CA VAL A 211 23.23 18.58 5.23
C VAL A 211 24.25 18.59 6.37
N TRP A 212 24.05 17.74 7.38
CA TRP A 212 24.97 17.63 8.51
C TRP A 212 26.35 17.08 8.11
N LEU A 213 26.37 16.05 7.26
CA LEU A 213 27.58 15.41 6.75
C LEU A 213 28.44 16.39 5.95
N ILE A 214 27.83 17.15 5.04
CA ILE A 214 28.54 18.15 4.23
C ILE A 214 29.18 19.22 5.13
N ALA A 215 28.43 19.72 6.13
CA ALA A 215 28.94 20.73 7.04
C ALA A 215 30.18 20.26 7.82
N TYR A 216 30.11 19.06 8.42
CA TYR A 216 31.24 18.47 9.14
C TYR A 216 32.43 18.16 8.21
N GLY A 217 32.17 17.60 7.04
CA GLY A 217 33.20 17.21 6.09
C GLY A 217 33.97 18.39 5.50
N VAL A 218 33.27 19.46 5.13
CA VAL A 218 33.89 20.70 4.65
C VAL A 218 34.69 21.37 5.77
N ALA A 219 34.16 21.44 7.00
CA ALA A 219 34.88 22.01 8.14
C ALA A 219 36.18 21.24 8.45
N THR A 220 36.12 19.90 8.46
CA THR A 220 37.28 19.04 8.71
C THR A 220 38.33 19.16 7.61
N GLN A 221 37.89 19.17 6.34
CA GLN A 221 38.79 19.36 5.19
C GLN A 221 39.48 20.74 5.24
N ALA A 222 38.75 21.80 5.60
CA ALA A 222 39.30 23.15 5.70
C ALA A 222 40.34 23.28 6.84
N LEU A 223 40.14 22.58 7.95
CA LEU A 223 41.06 22.61 9.10
C LEU A 223 42.32 21.76 8.89
N LEU A 224 42.20 20.55 8.33
CA LEU A 224 43.33 19.63 8.16
C LEU A 224 44.14 19.87 6.89
N HIS A 225 43.49 20.12 5.75
CA HIS A 225 44.16 20.25 4.45
C HIS A 225 43.69 21.51 3.72
N PRO A 226 44.14 22.69 4.17
CA PRO A 226 43.77 23.94 3.53
C PRO A 226 44.34 24.01 2.10
N ASN A 227 43.51 24.47 1.15
CA ASN A 227 43.91 24.75 -0.24
C ASN A 227 44.50 23.55 -1.03
N ASP A 228 44.04 22.31 -0.81
CA ASP A 228 44.42 21.16 -1.67
C ASP A 228 43.91 21.40 -3.11
N PRO A 229 44.80 21.46 -4.12
CA PRO A 229 44.40 21.77 -5.51
C PRO A 229 43.66 20.62 -6.21
N ARG A 230 43.64 19.41 -5.63
CA ARG A 230 43.07 18.21 -6.27
C ARG A 230 41.60 18.05 -5.91
N ILE A 231 40.73 18.42 -6.85
CA ILE A 231 39.27 18.40 -6.68
C ILE A 231 38.76 17.00 -6.29
N ASP A 232 39.26 15.93 -6.91
CA ASP A 232 38.84 14.55 -6.63
C ASP A 232 39.12 14.14 -5.18
N TRP A 233 40.28 14.55 -4.65
CA TRP A 233 40.66 14.28 -3.26
C TRP A 233 39.86 15.12 -2.27
N VAL A 234 39.54 16.37 -2.63
CA VAL A 234 38.68 17.24 -1.81
C VAL A 234 37.29 16.62 -1.67
N PHE A 235 36.64 16.17 -2.75
CA PHE A 235 35.35 15.50 -2.68
C PHE A 235 35.41 14.21 -1.87
N ARG A 236 36.45 13.39 -2.08
CA ARG A 236 36.64 12.14 -1.32
C ARG A 236 36.81 12.40 0.19
N ARG A 237 37.54 13.43 0.57
CA ARG A 237 37.77 13.79 1.99
C ARG A 237 36.58 14.49 2.62
N ALA A 238 35.88 15.35 1.88
CA ALA A 238 34.75 16.13 2.40
C ALA A 238 33.43 15.34 2.45
N LEU A 239 33.23 14.33 1.60
CA LEU A 239 31.96 13.57 1.57
C LEU A 239 32.15 12.11 1.96
N TYR A 240 33.00 11.40 1.22
CA TYR A 240 33.12 9.94 1.34
C TYR A 240 33.70 9.50 2.70
N ARG A 241 34.75 10.16 3.20
CA ARG A 241 35.33 9.82 4.51
C ARG A 241 34.37 10.08 5.68
N PRO A 242 33.73 11.27 5.83
CA PRO A 242 32.70 11.50 6.83
C PRO A 242 31.55 10.50 6.81
N TYR A 243 31.13 10.05 5.63
CA TYR A 243 30.12 8.99 5.50
C TYR A 243 30.58 7.69 6.17
N LEU A 244 31.84 7.27 5.95
CA LEU A 244 32.40 6.08 6.58
C LEU A 244 32.58 6.22 8.10
N HIS A 245 32.80 7.44 8.61
CA HIS A 245 32.90 7.68 10.05
C HIS A 245 31.60 7.28 10.79
N ILE A 246 30.42 7.47 10.16
CA ILE A 246 29.12 7.07 10.74
C ILE A 246 29.09 5.56 11.03
N PHE A 247 29.70 4.74 10.16
CA PHE A 247 29.80 3.29 10.31
C PHE A 247 30.98 2.83 11.18
N GLY A 248 31.71 3.76 11.82
CA GLY A 248 32.79 3.44 12.74
C GLY A 248 34.17 3.23 12.11
N GLN A 249 34.34 3.48 10.81
CA GLN A 249 35.65 3.44 10.15
C GLN A 249 36.34 4.81 10.28
N ILE A 250 36.98 5.06 11.42
CA ILE A 250 37.62 6.35 11.74
C ILE A 250 39.15 6.18 11.70
N PRO A 251 39.83 6.63 10.62
CA PRO A 251 41.29 6.57 10.53
C PRO A 251 41.91 7.66 11.41
N LEU A 252 42.15 7.34 12.68
CA LEU A 252 42.75 8.27 13.65
C LEU A 252 44.18 8.68 13.26
N GLU A 253 44.88 7.84 12.49
CA GLU A 253 46.23 8.08 11.98
C GLU A 253 46.30 9.21 10.93
N GLU A 254 45.16 9.64 10.40
CA GLU A 254 45.06 10.74 9.43
C GLU A 254 44.39 11.99 10.01
N ILE A 255 43.79 11.90 11.20
CA ILE A 255 43.05 13.00 11.84
C ILE A 255 43.78 13.54 13.06
N ASP A 256 44.36 12.67 13.89
CA ASP A 256 44.99 13.06 15.14
C ASP A 256 46.49 13.35 14.96
N ALA A 257 46.89 14.60 15.20
CA ALA A 257 48.28 15.04 15.12
C ALA A 257 49.25 14.23 16.00
N ALA A 258 48.80 13.65 17.11
CA ALA A 258 49.64 12.81 17.95
C ALA A 258 49.95 11.44 17.32
N ARG A 259 49.17 11.01 16.32
CA ARG A 259 49.25 9.70 15.68
C ARG A 259 49.64 9.77 14.20
N PHE A 260 49.97 10.96 13.70
CA PHE A 260 50.41 11.10 12.32
C PHE A 260 51.68 10.27 12.06
N PRO A 261 51.68 9.41 11.02
CA PRO A 261 52.89 8.71 10.62
C PRO A 261 53.91 9.70 10.09
N GLN A 262 55.19 9.42 10.32
CA GLN A 262 56.31 10.18 9.76
C GLN A 262 56.37 9.93 8.24
N ILE A 263 55.67 10.75 7.46
CA ILE A 263 55.62 10.69 5.99
C ILE A 263 56.29 11.94 5.43
N ASN A 264 57.08 11.78 4.35
CA ASN A 264 57.63 12.89 3.57
C ASN A 264 56.50 13.64 2.84
N CYS A 265 55.94 14.65 3.50
CA CYS A 265 54.88 15.51 2.94
C CYS A 265 55.47 16.82 2.38
N THR A 266 54.71 17.50 1.51
CA THR A 266 55.09 18.78 0.90
C THR A 266 53.94 19.79 0.98
N ASN A 267 54.26 21.08 0.94
CA ASN A 267 53.28 22.16 0.83
C ASN A 267 53.27 22.77 -0.59
N ASP A 268 54.17 22.33 -1.47
CA ASP A 268 54.29 22.84 -2.82
C ASP A 268 53.17 22.31 -3.72
N ARG A 269 52.41 23.23 -4.32
CA ARG A 269 51.22 22.89 -5.12
C ARG A 269 51.56 22.01 -6.33
N GLU A 270 52.68 22.28 -6.99
CA GLU A 270 53.09 21.54 -8.20
C GLU A 270 53.45 20.08 -7.88
N GLU A 271 54.17 19.82 -6.78
CA GLU A 271 54.49 18.45 -6.33
C GLU A 271 53.23 17.66 -5.95
N ILE A 272 52.24 18.33 -5.35
CA ILE A 272 50.96 17.73 -4.94
C ILE A 272 50.12 17.35 -6.17
N ILE A 273 50.04 18.23 -7.18
CA ILE A 273 49.27 17.99 -8.41
C ILE A 273 49.88 16.83 -9.20
N LEU A 274 51.22 16.77 -9.28
CA LEU A 274 51.95 15.68 -9.94
C LEU A 274 51.92 14.36 -9.17
N GLY A 275 51.38 14.34 -7.94
CA GLY A 275 51.24 13.13 -7.12
C GLY A 275 52.57 12.60 -6.58
N LEU A 276 53.63 13.40 -6.58
CA LEU A 276 54.96 13.02 -6.09
C LEU A 276 54.97 12.85 -4.57
N ARG A 277 54.27 13.73 -3.85
CA ARG A 277 54.16 13.73 -2.38
C ARG A 277 52.78 14.19 -1.90
N PRO A 278 52.29 13.69 -0.74
CA PRO A 278 51.02 14.14 -0.18
C PRO A 278 51.11 15.52 0.48
N PRO A 279 49.99 16.27 0.57
CA PRO A 279 49.94 17.54 1.28
C PRO A 279 50.13 17.32 2.79
N CYS A 280 50.94 18.16 3.44
CA CYS A 280 51.09 18.11 4.89
C CYS A 280 49.76 18.49 5.59
N PRO A 281 49.34 17.76 6.64
CA PRO A 281 48.21 18.17 7.46
C PRO A 281 48.58 19.41 8.31
N ASN A 282 47.62 20.31 8.50
CA ASN A 282 47.76 21.47 9.37
C ASN A 282 47.46 21.08 10.83
N VAL A 283 48.42 21.36 11.72
CA VAL A 283 48.38 20.96 13.13
C VAL A 283 47.80 22.07 14.03
N TYR A 284 47.63 23.30 13.53
CA TYR A 284 47.32 24.48 14.34
C TYR A 284 46.07 24.32 15.23
N ALA A 285 44.97 23.80 14.68
CA ALA A 285 43.69 23.64 15.38
C ALA A 285 43.24 22.16 15.44
N ASN A 286 44.18 21.23 15.62
CA ASN A 286 43.87 19.79 15.65
C ASN A 286 42.85 19.42 16.74
N TRP A 287 42.93 20.03 17.92
CA TRP A 287 41.99 19.78 19.02
C TRP A 287 40.53 20.04 18.61
N LEU A 288 40.29 21.05 17.76
CA LEU A 288 38.96 21.38 17.28
C LEU A 288 38.44 20.33 16.29
N VAL A 289 39.32 19.75 15.47
CA VAL A 289 38.96 18.66 14.57
C VAL A 289 38.50 17.43 15.36
N ILE A 290 39.22 17.07 16.43
CA ILE A 290 38.84 15.98 17.33
C ILE A 290 37.51 16.29 18.03
N LEU A 291 37.31 17.53 18.50
CA LEU A 291 36.04 17.96 19.10
C LEU A 291 34.87 17.84 18.11
N LEU A 292 35.05 18.32 16.88
CA LEU A 292 34.05 18.22 15.81
C LEU A 292 33.73 16.77 15.45
N LEU A 293 34.72 15.88 15.44
CA LEU A 293 34.53 14.44 15.26
C LEU A 293 33.63 13.85 16.36
N VAL A 294 33.89 14.16 17.63
CA VAL A 294 33.07 13.66 18.75
C VAL A 294 31.63 14.18 18.66
N ILE A 295 31.45 15.47 18.38
CA ILE A 295 30.11 16.08 18.21
C ILE A 295 29.39 15.45 17.00
N PHE A 296 30.09 15.28 15.89
CA PHE A 296 29.55 14.66 14.68
C PHE A 296 29.04 13.25 14.96
N LEU A 297 29.84 12.41 15.62
CA LEU A 297 29.47 11.04 15.99
C LEU A 297 28.31 11.00 16.98
N LEU A 298 28.28 11.91 17.97
CA LEU A 298 27.17 12.00 18.91
C LEU A 298 25.86 12.32 18.18
N VAL A 299 25.84 13.37 17.37
CA VAL A 299 24.63 13.79 16.64
C VAL A 299 24.18 12.71 15.65
N THR A 300 25.10 12.14 14.88
CA THR A 300 24.74 11.12 13.88
C THR A 300 24.30 9.80 14.52
N ASN A 301 25.11 9.22 15.40
CA ASN A 301 24.86 7.87 15.90
C ASN A 301 23.87 7.82 17.06
N VAL A 302 23.87 8.82 17.95
CA VAL A 302 22.98 8.81 19.11
C VAL A 302 21.64 9.47 18.79
N LEU A 303 21.62 10.52 17.98
CA LEU A 303 20.39 11.25 17.68
C LEU A 303 19.77 10.81 16.34
N LEU A 304 20.47 10.99 15.22
CA LEU A 304 19.89 10.77 13.89
C LEU A 304 19.57 9.29 13.63
N LEU A 305 20.51 8.37 13.81
CA LEU A 305 20.27 6.94 13.55
C LEU A 305 19.16 6.36 14.45
N ASN A 306 19.11 6.75 15.73
CA ASN A 306 18.05 6.30 16.64
C ASN A 306 16.67 6.87 16.25
N LEU A 307 16.62 8.10 15.75
CA LEU A 307 15.40 8.68 15.21
C LEU A 307 14.95 7.92 13.96
N LEU A 308 15.85 7.54 13.05
CA LEU A 308 15.52 6.70 11.89
C LEU A 308 14.90 5.36 12.30
N ILE A 309 15.50 4.69 13.30
CA ILE A 309 14.97 3.44 13.84
C ILE A 309 13.56 3.66 14.42
N ALA A 310 13.34 4.76 15.13
CA ALA A 310 12.02 5.10 15.69
C ALA A 310 10.97 5.34 14.59
N MET A 311 11.32 6.10 13.53
CA MET A 311 10.43 6.33 12.39
C MET A 311 10.09 5.02 11.66
N PHE A 312 11.09 4.18 11.39
CA PHE A 312 10.86 2.85 10.81
C PHE A 312 9.96 1.99 11.69
N SER A 313 10.16 1.98 13.01
CA SER A 313 9.30 1.23 13.92
C SER A 313 7.86 1.73 13.89
N TYR A 314 7.64 3.05 13.86
CA TYR A 314 6.31 3.64 13.77
C TYR A 314 5.62 3.28 12.44
N THR A 315 6.28 3.53 11.31
CA THR A 315 5.74 3.21 9.99
C THR A 315 5.51 1.71 9.83
N PHE A 316 6.40 0.85 10.36
CA PHE A 316 6.21 -0.59 10.38
C PHE A 316 4.90 -0.98 11.06
N GLN A 317 4.63 -0.45 12.26
CA GLN A 317 3.44 -0.79 13.03
C GLN A 317 2.15 -0.30 12.34
N VAL A 318 2.14 0.93 11.82
CA VAL A 318 0.98 1.50 11.12
C VAL A 318 0.67 0.71 9.85
N VAL A 319 1.69 0.38 9.06
CA VAL A 319 1.52 -0.29 7.78
C VAL A 319 1.19 -1.78 7.96
N GLN A 320 1.77 -2.45 8.97
CA GLN A 320 1.58 -3.88 9.23
C GLN A 320 0.10 -4.27 9.35
N GLY A 321 -0.74 -3.45 10.01
CA GLY A 321 -2.16 -3.75 10.23
C GLY A 321 -2.98 -3.94 8.93
N ASN A 322 -2.62 -3.23 7.86
CA ASN A 322 -3.37 -3.25 6.59
C ASN A 322 -2.62 -3.98 5.45
N THR A 323 -1.38 -4.42 5.68
CA THR A 323 -0.53 -5.01 4.63
C THR A 323 -1.10 -6.25 3.95
N ASP A 324 -1.83 -7.10 4.68
CA ASP A 324 -2.42 -8.31 4.09
C ASP A 324 -3.47 -7.97 3.03
N ILE A 325 -4.24 -6.88 3.23
CA ILE A 325 -5.23 -6.41 2.25
C ILE A 325 -4.52 -5.89 0.99
N PHE A 326 -3.52 -5.03 1.17
CA PHE A 326 -2.74 -4.50 0.05
C PHE A 326 -2.03 -5.61 -0.74
N TRP A 327 -1.43 -6.57 -0.04
CA TRP A 327 -0.77 -7.71 -0.67
C TRP A 327 -1.76 -8.60 -1.43
N LYS A 328 -2.94 -8.87 -0.88
CA LYS A 328 -3.98 -9.65 -1.58
C LYS A 328 -4.44 -8.96 -2.86
N PHE A 329 -4.58 -7.63 -2.84
CA PHE A 329 -4.93 -6.84 -4.03
C PHE A 329 -3.81 -6.89 -5.08
N GLN A 330 -2.56 -6.62 -4.70
CA GLN A 330 -1.42 -6.71 -5.61
C GLN A 330 -1.25 -8.12 -6.19
N ARG A 331 -1.44 -9.15 -5.35
CA ARG A 331 -1.41 -10.55 -5.77
C ARG A 331 -2.47 -10.85 -6.84
N TYR A 332 -3.67 -10.30 -6.71
CA TYR A 332 -4.71 -10.49 -7.74
C TYR A 332 -4.25 -9.92 -9.09
N ASN A 333 -3.75 -8.68 -9.10
CA ASN A 333 -3.28 -8.04 -10.34
C ASN A 333 -2.15 -8.83 -10.99
N LEU A 334 -1.18 -9.29 -10.20
CA LEU A 334 -0.07 -10.12 -10.69
C LEU A 334 -0.57 -11.48 -11.21
N ILE A 335 -1.54 -12.13 -10.56
CA ILE A 335 -2.09 -13.40 -11.05
C ILE A 335 -2.80 -13.22 -12.39
N VAL A 336 -3.60 -12.15 -12.55
CA VAL A 336 -4.28 -11.83 -13.81
C VAL A 336 -3.26 -11.61 -14.92
N GLU A 337 -2.18 -10.88 -14.60
CA GLU A 337 -1.07 -10.67 -15.53
C GLU A 337 -0.43 -12.00 -15.97
N TYR A 338 0.01 -12.84 -15.02
CA TYR A 338 0.64 -14.14 -15.33
C TYR A 338 -0.31 -15.13 -16.02
N HIS A 339 -1.62 -15.04 -15.78
CA HIS A 339 -2.61 -15.86 -16.48
C HIS A 339 -2.73 -15.49 -17.95
N SER A 340 -2.54 -14.21 -18.31
CA SER A 340 -2.56 -13.76 -19.71
C SER A 340 -1.24 -13.98 -20.45
N ARG A 341 -0.18 -14.42 -19.75
CA ARG A 341 1.11 -14.77 -20.37
C ARG A 341 1.04 -16.15 -21.04
N PRO A 342 1.74 -16.34 -22.18
CA PRO A 342 1.87 -17.67 -22.76
C PRO A 342 2.59 -18.61 -21.79
N ALA A 343 2.25 -19.90 -21.84
CA ALA A 343 2.78 -20.90 -20.91
C ALA A 343 4.30 -21.16 -21.01
N LEU A 344 4.94 -20.67 -22.07
CA LEU A 344 6.38 -20.85 -22.31
C LEU A 344 7.17 -19.69 -21.70
N ALA A 345 8.11 -20.01 -20.81
CA ALA A 345 9.04 -19.04 -20.24
C ALA A 345 10.06 -18.54 -21.28
N PRO A 346 10.59 -17.31 -21.14
CA PRO A 346 11.76 -16.85 -21.92
C PRO A 346 12.93 -17.85 -21.74
N PRO A 347 13.65 -18.26 -22.82
CA PRO A 347 13.68 -17.74 -24.19
C PRO A 347 12.75 -18.46 -25.18
N PHE A 348 12.09 -19.55 -24.77
CA PHE A 348 11.25 -20.37 -25.64
C PHE A 348 9.90 -19.70 -25.98
N ILE A 349 9.62 -18.58 -25.35
CA ILE A 349 8.44 -17.74 -25.59
C ILE A 349 8.31 -17.29 -27.05
N ILE A 350 9.43 -17.15 -27.76
CA ILE A 350 9.45 -16.80 -29.19
C ILE A 350 8.66 -17.81 -30.04
N ILE A 351 8.68 -19.10 -29.70
CA ILE A 351 7.91 -20.13 -30.43
C ILE A 351 6.41 -19.88 -30.29
N SER A 352 5.97 -19.46 -29.10
CA SER A 352 4.58 -19.07 -28.88
C SER A 352 4.23 -17.83 -29.70
N HIS A 353 5.07 -16.79 -29.69
CA HIS A 353 4.83 -15.57 -30.46
C HIS A 353 4.78 -15.83 -31.97
N LEU A 354 5.73 -16.61 -32.51
CA LEU A 354 5.73 -17.06 -33.90
C LEU A 354 4.46 -17.84 -34.25
N SER A 355 4.03 -18.77 -33.38
CA SER A 355 2.80 -19.53 -33.61
C SER A 355 1.55 -18.65 -33.60
N GLN A 356 1.49 -17.64 -32.72
CA GLN A 356 0.36 -16.71 -32.63
C GLN A 356 0.32 -15.76 -33.82
N ILE A 357 1.48 -15.22 -34.24
CA ILE A 357 1.59 -14.39 -35.45
C ILE A 357 1.20 -15.21 -36.68
N LEU A 358 1.70 -16.44 -36.81
CA LEU A 358 1.35 -17.34 -37.92
C LEU A 358 -0.14 -17.68 -37.92
N LEU A 359 -0.74 -17.98 -36.76
CA LEU A 359 -2.18 -18.21 -36.65
C LEU A 359 -2.99 -16.96 -36.98
N SER A 360 -2.53 -15.77 -36.58
CA SER A 360 -3.21 -14.51 -36.90
C SER A 360 -3.16 -14.15 -38.38
N LEU A 361 -2.11 -14.58 -39.09
CA LEU A 361 -2.03 -14.44 -40.55
C LEU A 361 -2.94 -15.44 -41.29
N VAL A 362 -3.20 -16.61 -40.69
CA VAL A 362 -3.94 -17.72 -41.35
C VAL A 362 -5.41 -17.78 -40.93
N LYS A 363 -5.78 -17.29 -39.75
CA LYS A 363 -7.16 -17.28 -39.21
C LYS A 363 -7.44 -15.94 -38.50
N ARG A 364 -8.71 -15.51 -38.51
CA ARG A 364 -9.16 -14.43 -37.61
C ARG A 364 -8.83 -14.83 -36.16
N PRO A 365 -8.23 -13.93 -35.37
CA PRO A 365 -7.88 -14.21 -33.99
C PRO A 365 -9.16 -14.49 -33.19
N GLU A 366 -9.30 -15.69 -32.63
CA GLU A 366 -10.17 -15.91 -31.49
C GLU A 366 -9.48 -15.28 -30.27
N SER A 367 -10.12 -14.29 -29.66
CA SER A 367 -9.64 -13.59 -28.49
C SER A 367 -9.51 -14.58 -27.33
N LYS A 368 -8.28 -14.81 -26.84
CA LYS A 368 -8.02 -15.69 -25.68
C LYS A 368 -8.38 -15.05 -24.33
N GLN A 369 -9.20 -14.01 -24.31
CA GLN A 369 -9.57 -13.27 -23.10
C GLN A 369 -10.78 -13.91 -22.36
N GLU A 370 -11.18 -15.13 -22.73
CA GLU A 370 -12.44 -15.79 -22.28
C GLU A 370 -12.33 -16.71 -21.04
N HIS A 371 -11.30 -16.61 -20.20
CA HIS A 371 -11.20 -17.52 -19.02
C HIS A 371 -11.52 -16.90 -17.66
N LEU A 372 -11.47 -15.57 -17.52
CA LEU A 372 -12.00 -14.91 -16.32
C LEU A 372 -13.47 -14.50 -16.50
N GLU A 373 -13.81 -14.01 -17.68
CA GLU A 373 -15.19 -13.65 -18.02
C GLU A 373 -15.90 -14.89 -18.56
N ARG A 374 -17.01 -15.25 -17.91
CA ARG A 374 -17.83 -16.39 -18.31
C ARG A 374 -19.18 -15.87 -18.73
N GLU A 375 -19.52 -16.06 -20.00
CA GLU A 375 -20.89 -15.85 -20.45
C GLU A 375 -21.80 -16.88 -19.76
N LEU A 376 -22.80 -16.37 -19.03
CA LEU A 376 -23.78 -17.22 -18.37
C LEU A 376 -24.86 -17.63 -19.39
N PRO A 377 -25.36 -18.87 -19.31
CA PRO A 377 -26.46 -19.31 -20.16
C PRO A 377 -27.72 -18.49 -19.90
N VAL A 378 -28.44 -18.17 -20.98
CA VAL A 378 -29.65 -17.34 -20.97
C VAL A 378 -30.66 -17.89 -19.96
N GLY A 379 -31.08 -17.05 -19.00
CA GLY A 379 -32.03 -17.39 -17.94
C GLY A 379 -31.39 -17.80 -16.59
N LEU A 380 -30.10 -18.18 -16.57
CA LEU A 380 -29.38 -18.38 -15.31
C LEU A 380 -29.11 -17.05 -14.59
N ASP A 381 -28.82 -15.99 -15.35
CA ASP A 381 -28.60 -14.64 -14.82
C ASP A 381 -29.78 -14.14 -13.98
N GLN A 382 -31.01 -14.29 -14.51
CA GLN A 382 -32.21 -13.86 -13.80
C GLN A 382 -32.41 -14.63 -12.49
N ARG A 383 -32.14 -15.95 -12.50
CA ARG A 383 -32.20 -16.78 -11.28
C ARG A 383 -31.13 -16.39 -10.27
N LEU A 384 -29.92 -16.10 -10.74
CA LEU A 384 -28.80 -15.69 -9.90
C LEU A 384 -29.06 -14.32 -9.24
N ILE A 385 -29.55 -13.35 -10.01
CA ILE A 385 -29.93 -12.02 -9.51
C ILE A 385 -31.07 -12.13 -8.49
N THR A 386 -32.07 -12.98 -8.75
CA THR A 386 -33.18 -13.19 -7.80
C THR A 386 -32.65 -13.79 -6.49
N TRP A 387 -31.77 -14.79 -6.57
CA TRP A 387 -31.13 -15.39 -5.40
C TRP A 387 -30.27 -14.39 -4.63
N GLU A 388 -29.44 -13.61 -5.33
CA GLU A 388 -28.58 -12.57 -4.73
C GLU A 388 -29.43 -11.51 -4.01
N THR A 389 -30.53 -11.08 -4.63
CA THR A 389 -31.46 -10.11 -4.04
C THR A 389 -32.06 -10.65 -2.75
N VAL A 390 -32.53 -11.90 -2.73
CA VAL A 390 -33.06 -12.52 -1.50
C VAL A 390 -31.98 -12.63 -0.41
N GLN A 391 -30.74 -12.97 -0.77
CA GLN A 391 -29.64 -13.00 0.21
C GLN A 391 -29.30 -11.61 0.75
N LYS A 392 -29.32 -10.59 -0.12
CA LYS A 392 -29.12 -9.19 0.28
C LYS A 392 -30.19 -8.75 1.27
N GLU A 393 -31.47 -9.00 1.01
CA GLU A 393 -32.57 -8.62 1.91
C GLU A 393 -32.45 -9.34 3.26
N ASN A 394 -32.15 -10.65 3.26
CA ASN A 394 -31.90 -11.40 4.49
C ASN A 394 -30.72 -10.82 5.29
N TYR A 395 -29.65 -10.43 4.61
CA TYR A 395 -28.49 -9.81 5.25
C TYR A 395 -28.84 -8.43 5.83
N LEU A 396 -29.56 -7.58 5.10
CA LEU A 396 -30.00 -6.27 5.56
C LEU A 396 -30.93 -6.37 6.78
N ALA A 397 -31.89 -7.29 6.74
CA ALA A 397 -32.78 -7.56 7.88
C ALA A 397 -31.98 -8.03 9.12
N LYS A 398 -30.95 -8.86 8.92
CA LYS A 398 -30.06 -9.29 10.01
C LYS A 398 -29.25 -8.12 10.59
N LEU A 399 -28.72 -7.26 9.72
CA LEU A 399 -27.94 -6.09 10.12
C LEU A 399 -28.79 -5.09 10.90
N GLU A 400 -30.01 -4.80 10.41
CA GLU A 400 -30.96 -3.93 11.09
C GLU A 400 -31.36 -4.50 12.46
N ARG A 401 -31.61 -5.81 12.53
CA ARG A 401 -31.88 -6.47 13.81
C ARG A 401 -30.72 -6.34 14.79
N GLN A 402 -29.48 -6.56 14.35
CA GLN A 402 -28.28 -6.38 15.19
C GLN A 402 -28.12 -4.93 15.65
N HIS A 403 -28.40 -3.96 14.77
CA HIS A 403 -28.39 -2.55 15.10
C HIS A 403 -29.44 -2.21 16.19
N TRP A 404 -30.68 -2.69 16.05
CA TRP A 404 -31.73 -2.51 17.06
C TRP A 404 -31.45 -3.25 18.38
N GLU A 405 -30.77 -4.40 18.32
CA GLU A 405 -30.36 -5.16 19.50
C GLU A 405 -29.13 -4.54 20.20
N SER A 406 -28.41 -3.61 19.55
CA SER A 406 -27.28 -2.89 20.14
C SER A 406 -27.67 -2.20 21.44
N SER A 407 -26.81 -2.32 22.45
CA SER A 407 -27.04 -1.70 23.76
C SER A 407 -27.24 -0.20 23.67
N GLU A 408 -26.55 0.47 22.74
CA GLU A 408 -26.66 1.91 22.53
C GLU A 408 -28.06 2.31 22.06
N GLU A 409 -28.60 1.63 21.03
CA GLU A 409 -29.92 1.95 20.49
C GLU A 409 -31.04 1.53 21.45
N ARG A 410 -30.88 0.42 22.17
CA ARG A 410 -31.81 0.02 23.25
C ARG A 410 -31.85 1.04 24.39
N LEU A 411 -30.70 1.58 24.79
CA LEU A 411 -30.61 2.64 25.78
C LEU A 411 -31.26 3.93 25.28
N LYS A 412 -31.01 4.31 24.02
CA LYS A 412 -31.62 5.47 23.38
C LYS A 412 -33.14 5.35 23.29
N SER A 413 -33.65 4.18 22.90
CA SER A 413 -35.09 3.87 22.86
C SER A 413 -35.72 3.88 24.26
N THR A 414 -35.01 3.36 25.27
CA THR A 414 -35.50 3.39 26.66
C THR A 414 -35.54 4.82 27.19
N SER A 415 -34.50 5.61 26.90
CA SER A 415 -34.44 7.03 27.25
C SER A 415 -35.58 7.83 26.62
N SER A 416 -35.85 7.63 25.32
CA SER A 416 -36.95 8.32 24.63
C SER A 416 -38.33 7.90 25.13
N LYS A 417 -38.50 6.62 25.51
CA LYS A 417 -39.71 6.13 26.18
C LYS A 417 -39.88 6.73 27.57
N VAL A 418 -38.82 6.80 28.37
CA VAL A 418 -38.84 7.43 29.71
C VAL A 418 -39.17 8.93 29.60
N GLN A 419 -38.59 9.64 28.64
CA GLN A 419 -38.93 11.05 28.39
C GLN A 419 -40.40 11.22 27.98
N SER A 420 -40.94 10.32 27.15
CA SER A 420 -42.36 10.32 26.79
C SER A 420 -43.26 10.08 28.01
N LEU A 421 -42.91 9.13 28.88
CA LEU A 421 -43.62 8.89 30.14
C LEU A 421 -43.55 10.08 31.10
N LEU A 422 -42.38 10.73 31.20
CA LEU A 422 -42.21 11.91 32.03
C LEU A 422 -43.14 13.05 31.58
N ARG A 423 -43.32 13.24 30.27
CA ARG A 423 -44.27 14.21 29.71
C ARG A 423 -45.72 13.88 30.08
N ILE A 424 -46.10 12.60 30.00
CA ILE A 424 -47.45 12.15 30.38
C ILE A 424 -47.69 12.36 31.88
N VAL A 425 -46.75 12.00 32.74
CA VAL A 425 -46.83 12.21 34.20
C VAL A 425 -46.92 13.71 34.53
N GLY A 426 -46.16 14.55 33.83
CA GLY A 426 -46.29 16.00 33.91
C GLY A 426 -47.73 16.46 33.58
N GLY A 427 -48.32 15.91 32.52
CA GLY A 427 -49.72 16.15 32.15
C GLY A 427 -50.73 15.69 33.20
N PHE A 428 -50.52 14.53 33.85
CA PHE A 428 -51.36 14.06 34.95
C PHE A 428 -51.28 14.99 36.16
N LYS A 429 -50.08 15.46 36.52
CA LYS A 429 -49.90 16.44 37.60
C LYS A 429 -50.64 17.75 37.31
N ASP A 430 -50.66 18.18 36.06
CA ASP A 430 -51.43 19.36 35.65
C ASP A 430 -52.95 19.11 35.66
N GLN A 431 -53.41 17.91 35.31
CA GLN A 431 -54.81 17.52 35.46
C GLN A 431 -55.24 17.44 36.93
N GLU A 432 -54.40 16.89 37.81
CA GLU A 432 -54.65 16.83 39.25
C GLU A 432 -54.78 18.23 39.84
N LYS A 433 -53.89 19.17 39.47
CA LYS A 433 -54.04 20.58 39.87
C LYS A 433 -55.37 21.18 39.40
N ARG A 434 -55.79 20.89 38.16
CA ARG A 434 -57.09 21.36 37.64
C ARG A 434 -58.25 20.74 38.41
N LEU A 435 -58.22 19.44 38.68
CA LEU A 435 -59.24 18.73 39.45
C LEU A 435 -59.34 19.27 40.87
N GLY A 436 -58.21 19.51 41.54
CA GLY A 436 -58.18 20.15 42.86
C GLY A 436 -58.80 21.55 42.87
N SER A 437 -58.54 22.34 41.81
CA SER A 437 -59.21 23.65 41.66
C SER A 437 -60.73 23.53 41.45
N MET A 438 -61.16 22.53 40.68
CA MET A 438 -62.57 22.26 40.42
C MET A 438 -63.28 21.74 41.69
N GLU A 439 -62.63 20.87 42.46
CA GLU A 439 -63.14 20.39 43.75
C GLU A 439 -63.30 21.55 44.74
N ALA A 440 -62.33 22.48 44.81
CA ALA A 440 -62.45 23.68 45.63
C ALA A 440 -63.63 24.56 45.21
N GLN A 441 -63.87 24.70 43.90
CA GLN A 441 -65.05 25.41 43.38
C GLN A 441 -66.37 24.69 43.70
N VAL A 442 -66.44 23.37 43.56
CA VAL A 442 -67.65 22.58 43.89
C VAL A 442 -67.93 22.64 45.39
N ARG A 443 -66.90 22.51 46.24
CA ARG A 443 -67.03 22.66 47.70
C ARG A 443 -67.60 24.03 48.06
N TYR A 444 -67.08 25.09 47.43
CA TYR A 444 -67.62 26.44 47.59
C TYR A 444 -69.09 26.55 47.16
N CYS A 445 -69.47 26.02 45.99
CA CYS A 445 -70.87 26.00 45.58
C CYS A 445 -71.76 25.24 46.56
N GLY A 446 -71.28 24.13 47.12
CA GLY A 446 -71.97 23.38 48.17
C GLY A 446 -72.16 24.19 49.45
N GLU A 447 -71.13 24.91 49.90
CA GLU A 447 -71.20 25.80 51.07
C GLU A 447 -72.17 26.95 50.85
N VAL A 448 -72.15 27.57 49.66
CA VAL A 448 -73.11 28.64 49.29
C VAL A 448 -74.54 28.11 49.24
N LEU A 449 -74.78 26.93 48.67
CA LEU A 449 -76.11 26.31 48.63
C LEU A 449 -76.60 25.93 50.04
N SER A 450 -75.72 25.40 50.90
CA SER A 450 -76.04 25.12 52.30
C SER A 450 -76.38 26.40 53.06
N TRP A 451 -75.61 27.48 52.84
CA TRP A 451 -75.89 28.79 53.40
C TRP A 451 -77.26 29.30 52.91
N MET A 452 -77.53 29.25 51.60
CA MET A 452 -78.84 29.63 51.05
C MET A 452 -79.98 28.81 51.65
N ALA A 453 -79.81 27.48 51.77
CA ALA A 453 -80.81 26.60 52.36
C ALA A 453 -81.07 26.91 53.85
N GLU A 454 -80.03 27.19 54.64
CA GLU A 454 -80.17 27.66 56.03
C GLU A 454 -80.90 29.01 56.11
N CYS A 455 -80.55 29.96 55.23
CA CYS A 455 -81.21 31.27 55.18
C CYS A 455 -82.70 31.14 54.80
N PHE A 456 -83.06 30.23 53.88
CA PHE A 456 -84.46 29.97 53.51
C PHE A 456 -85.24 29.21 54.60
N ALA A 457 -84.59 28.26 55.30
CA ALA A 457 -85.22 27.48 56.37
C ALA A 457 -85.60 28.32 57.60
N GLN A 458 -84.92 29.44 57.83
CA GLN A 458 -85.24 30.37 58.92
C GLN A 458 -86.42 31.31 58.60
N SER A 459 -87.04 31.20 57.42
CA SER A 459 -88.28 31.91 57.04
C SER A 459 -88.31 33.40 57.40
N THR A 460 -87.15 34.06 57.31
CA THR A 460 -86.95 35.50 57.39
C THR A 460 -85.74 35.83 56.52
N LEU A 461 -85.85 36.83 55.64
CA LEU A 461 -84.82 37.24 54.66
C LEU A 461 -83.54 37.83 55.30
N ASN A 462 -83.18 37.42 56.52
CA ASN A 462 -82.08 38.00 57.29
C ASN A 462 -81.20 36.89 57.86
N CYS A 463 -80.10 36.58 57.15
CA CYS A 463 -79.21 35.48 57.51
C CYS A 463 -78.11 35.97 58.46
N GLY A 464 -78.04 35.41 59.68
CA GLY A 464 -77.10 35.82 60.74
C GLY A 464 -75.64 35.35 60.56
N LYS A 465 -75.26 34.83 59.39
CA LYS A 465 -73.89 34.41 59.04
C LYS A 465 -73.46 35.08 57.74
N ASP A 466 -72.22 35.57 57.70
CA ASP A 466 -71.61 36.14 56.50
C ASP A 466 -71.56 35.12 55.36
N ALA A 467 -71.70 35.59 54.11
CA ALA A 467 -71.69 34.73 52.94
C ALA A 467 -70.31 34.05 52.76
N PRO A 468 -70.24 32.80 52.28
CA PRO A 468 -68.98 32.14 51.98
C PRO A 468 -68.15 32.97 50.99
N ASN A 469 -66.84 33.08 51.22
CA ASN A 469 -65.92 33.78 50.33
C ASN A 469 -65.55 32.89 49.14
N ALA A 470 -65.65 33.42 47.92
CA ALA A 470 -65.26 32.68 46.72
C ALA A 470 -63.81 32.19 46.79
N PRO A 471 -63.50 30.96 46.34
CA PRO A 471 -62.13 30.53 46.20
C PRO A 471 -61.46 31.47 45.22
N VAL A 472 -60.36 32.09 45.64
CA VAL A 472 -59.55 32.97 44.79
C VAL A 472 -59.17 32.16 43.55
N SER A 473 -59.73 32.54 42.40
CA SER A 473 -59.32 31.99 41.12
C SER A 473 -57.84 32.33 40.94
N LEU A 474 -56.98 31.33 40.88
CA LEU A 474 -55.62 31.45 40.37
C LEU A 474 -55.70 31.74 38.85
N THR A 475 -56.17 32.94 38.50
CA THR A 475 -55.97 33.55 37.20
C THR A 475 -54.99 34.69 37.40
N GLY A 476 -53.73 34.42 37.04
CA GLY A 476 -52.67 35.43 36.92
C GLY A 476 -51.48 35.23 37.86
N CYS A 477 -50.52 34.39 37.46
CA CYS A 477 -49.11 34.71 37.73
C CYS A 477 -48.54 35.26 36.42
N GLU A 478 -48.60 36.59 36.25
CA GLU A 478 -47.62 37.27 35.41
C GLU A 478 -46.37 37.55 36.25
N ALA A 479 -45.24 37.16 35.68
CA ALA A 479 -43.95 37.84 35.71
C ALA A 479 -43.59 38.69 36.94
N SER A 480 -42.59 38.26 37.72
CA SER A 480 -41.24 38.87 37.68
C SER A 480 -40.30 38.28 38.76
N SER A 481 -39.05 37.99 38.33
CA SER A 481 -37.75 38.17 39.02
C SER A 481 -37.66 37.90 40.54
N THR A 482 -36.81 37.01 41.06
CA THR A 482 -35.34 37.16 41.15
C THR A 482 -34.66 35.83 41.54
N LYS A 483 -33.66 35.38 40.77
CA LYS A 483 -32.22 35.33 41.10
C LYS A 483 -31.82 34.50 42.34
N ASP A 484 -31.19 33.36 42.08
CA ASP A 484 -29.87 33.00 42.62
C ASP A 484 -29.07 32.36 41.46
N THR A 485 -28.17 33.12 40.83
CA THR A 485 -26.72 33.24 41.10
C THR A 485 -25.91 32.17 40.36
N SER A 486 -25.36 32.60 39.22
CA SER A 486 -24.34 31.92 38.41
C SER A 486 -23.02 31.72 39.16
N PRO A 487 -22.09 30.93 38.59
CA PRO A 487 -20.70 31.32 38.53
C PRO A 487 -20.26 31.65 37.10
N GLY A 488 -19.70 32.85 36.94
CA GLY A 488 -18.48 33.15 36.17
C GLY A 488 -18.42 32.86 34.68
N GLN A 489 -18.42 33.95 33.88
CA GLN A 489 -17.74 34.04 32.58
C GLN A 489 -16.23 33.81 32.69
N PRO A 490 -15.56 33.57 31.55
CA PRO A 490 -14.58 34.57 31.11
C PRO A 490 -14.94 35.19 29.75
N GLU A 491 -14.33 36.35 29.50
CA GLU A 491 -14.62 37.30 28.43
C GLU A 491 -14.16 36.89 27.03
N ARG A 492 -14.90 37.46 26.05
CA ARG A 492 -14.55 37.91 24.68
C ARG A 492 -13.32 37.31 23.98
N GLU A 493 -13.57 36.81 22.76
CA GLU A 493 -13.02 37.43 21.54
C GLU A 493 -13.89 37.13 20.31
N VAL A 494 -13.99 38.14 19.44
CA VAL A 494 -14.78 38.18 18.21
C VAL A 494 -13.96 37.57 17.07
N LYS A 495 -14.58 36.68 16.28
CA LYS A 495 -14.26 36.52 14.85
C LYS A 495 -15.46 35.96 14.09
N GLU A 496 -15.96 36.77 13.17
CA GLU A 496 -16.80 36.37 12.04
C GLU A 496 -16.02 35.37 11.16
N GLU A 497 -16.66 34.31 10.70
CA GLU A 497 -16.76 34.02 9.26
C GLU A 497 -17.62 32.78 8.96
N SER A 498 -18.40 32.95 7.89
CA SER A 498 -18.86 31.99 6.87
C SER A 498 -19.64 30.72 7.27
N GLY A 499 -20.77 30.55 6.57
CA GLY A 499 -21.83 29.61 6.89
C GLY A 499 -21.50 28.15 6.59
N GLU A 500 -22.21 27.28 7.28
CA GLU A 500 -22.26 25.87 6.95
C GLU A 500 -23.68 25.30 7.11
N VAL A 501 -24.01 24.50 6.12
CA VAL A 501 -25.33 24.01 5.71
C VAL A 501 -25.71 22.79 6.55
N ARG A 502 -26.99 22.69 6.95
CA ARG A 502 -27.57 21.48 7.56
C ARG A 502 -27.31 20.26 6.67
N PRO A 503 -26.80 19.12 7.18
CA PRO A 503 -26.76 17.91 6.38
C PRO A 503 -28.17 17.32 6.31
N GLY A 504 -28.79 17.46 5.14
CA GLY A 504 -29.96 16.70 4.76
C GLY A 504 -29.62 15.22 4.62
N HIS A 505 -30.59 14.36 4.93
CA HIS A 505 -30.56 12.93 4.67
C HIS A 505 -30.08 12.63 3.24
N PRO A 506 -29.08 11.75 3.03
CA PRO A 506 -28.82 11.21 1.72
C PRO A 506 -29.76 10.04 1.46
N GLY A 507 -30.70 10.24 0.54
CA GLY A 507 -31.44 9.17 -0.11
C GLY A 507 -30.49 8.21 -0.82
N TYR A 508 -30.83 6.92 -0.79
CA TYR A 508 -30.13 5.86 -1.50
C TYR A 508 -30.27 6.07 -3.02
N GLY A 509 -29.18 6.48 -3.65
CA GLY A 509 -29.02 6.56 -5.10
C GLY A 509 -27.67 5.97 -5.50
N ALA A 510 -27.71 5.01 -6.44
CA ALA A 510 -26.56 4.32 -6.98
C ALA A 510 -25.69 5.29 -7.80
N ASN A 511 -24.65 5.85 -7.18
CA ASN A 511 -23.37 6.24 -7.81
C ASN A 511 -22.52 6.98 -6.78
N LYS A 512 -21.65 6.26 -6.07
CA LYS A 512 -20.51 6.87 -5.37
C LYS A 512 -19.27 6.01 -5.56
N LYS A 513 -18.24 6.62 -6.17
CA LYS A 513 -16.85 6.18 -6.13
C LYS A 513 -16.41 6.09 -4.66
N PHE A 514 -15.72 5.00 -4.31
CA PHE A 514 -15.12 4.80 -3.00
C PHE A 514 -13.94 5.75 -2.80
N PRO A 515 -13.90 6.54 -1.71
CA PRO A 515 -12.87 7.57 -1.50
C PRO A 515 -11.64 7.04 -0.73
N TYR A 516 -11.26 5.77 -0.89
CA TYR A 516 -10.17 5.15 -0.10
C TYR A 516 -9.02 4.60 -0.94
N ILE A 517 -8.90 5.02 -2.20
CA ILE A 517 -7.89 4.47 -3.13
C ILE A 517 -6.68 5.38 -3.33
N ASP A 518 -6.75 6.68 -3.03
CA ASP A 518 -5.60 7.57 -3.26
C ASP A 518 -5.42 8.57 -2.11
N GLU A 519 -4.75 8.15 -1.02
CA GLU A 519 -3.89 9.01 -0.17
C GLU A 519 -2.70 8.22 0.39
#